data_AF-A0A835XIC1-F1
#
_entry.id   AF-A0A835XIC1-F1
#
_cell.length_a   1.000
_cell.length_b   1.000
_cell.length_c   1.000
_cell.angle_alpha   90.00
_cell.angle_beta   90.00
_cell.angle_gamma   90.00
#
_symmetry.space_group_name_H-M   'P 1'
#
loop_
_entity.id
_entity.type
_entity.pdbx_description
1 polymer ?
#
loop_
_entity_poly.entity_id
_entity_poly.type
_entity_poly.pdbx_seq_one_letter_code
_entity_poly.pdbx_strand_id
1 'polypeptide(L)'
;MDTIDTLIELRNKHAKFSNGKFEWIGIDSTNRKVSQIFSKRVIEPVVVKEQVIKTGVEVTNMIMRVDDVFMRDLIDNTHCHIDGTVHAHKDGGKVHNHFEQEGLEQRQMHHYY
;
A
#
# COMPACT_ATOMS: atom_id res chain seq x y z
N MET A 1 -18.42 18.69 14.00
CA MET A 1 -17.10 18.97 14.59
C MET A 1 -16.27 19.48 13.45
N ASP A 2 -15.80 20.72 13.55
CA ASP A 2 -14.80 21.25 12.63
C ASP A 2 -13.42 20.65 12.98
N THR A 3 -12.65 20.21 11.98
CA THR A 3 -11.40 19.49 12.23
C THR A 3 -10.30 20.40 12.79
N ILE A 4 -10.29 21.67 12.41
CA ILE A 4 -9.28 22.64 12.87
C ILE A 4 -9.55 23.01 14.32
N ASP A 5 -10.79 23.41 14.63
CA ASP A 5 -11.17 23.79 15.99
C ASP A 5 -10.95 22.65 16.98
N THR A 6 -11.27 21.42 16.57
CA THR A 6 -11.16 20.24 17.45
C THR A 6 -9.72 19.81 17.67
N LEU A 7 -8.85 19.96 16.67
CA LEU A 7 -7.41 19.75 16.83
C LEU A 7 -6.81 20.78 17.79
N ILE A 8 -7.22 22.05 17.68
CA ILE A 8 -6.77 23.13 18.57
C ILE A 8 -7.24 22.85 20.01
N GLU A 9 -8.52 22.50 20.20
CA GLU A 9 -9.08 22.16 21.50
C GLU A 9 -8.34 20.96 22.14
N LEU A 10 -8.09 19.91 21.36
CA LEU A 10 -7.39 18.71 21.83
C LEU A 10 -5.97 19.04 22.30
N ARG A 11 -5.20 19.76 21.48
CA ARG A 11 -3.84 20.21 21.81
C ARG A 11 -3.81 21.09 23.06
N ASN A 12 -4.75 22.03 23.18
CA ASN A 12 -4.86 22.91 24.35
C ASN A 12 -5.16 22.12 25.64
N LYS A 13 -6.00 21.09 25.58
CA LYS A 13 -6.27 20.22 26.74
C LYS A 13 -5.09 19.32 27.09
N HIS A 14 -4.41 18.76 26.10
CA HIS A 14 -3.17 18.00 26.31
C HIS A 14 -2.03 18.87 26.85
N ALA A 15 -1.94 20.16 26.50
CA ALA A 15 -0.92 21.07 27.03
C ALA A 15 -1.09 21.37 28.53
N LYS A 16 -2.33 21.40 29.03
CA LYS A 16 -2.65 21.60 30.47
C LYS A 16 -2.24 20.43 31.36
N PHE A 17 -1.87 19.30 30.76
CA PHE A 17 -1.35 18.11 31.45
C PHE A 17 -0.03 18.38 32.21
N SER A 18 0.67 19.49 31.92
CA SER A 18 1.89 19.92 32.60
C SER A 18 1.76 20.12 34.12
N ASN A 19 0.54 20.23 34.67
CA ASN A 19 0.29 20.42 36.10
C ASN A 19 0.25 19.12 36.93
N GLY A 20 0.80 18.01 36.39
CA GLY A 20 1.05 16.77 37.15
C GLY A 20 -0.12 15.78 37.24
N LYS A 21 -1.26 16.03 36.58
CA LYS A 21 -2.43 15.14 36.61
C LYS A 21 -2.74 14.55 35.24
N PHE A 22 -2.48 13.25 35.06
CA PHE A 22 -2.70 12.56 33.79
C PHE A 22 -4.18 12.47 33.45
N GLU A 23 -4.53 13.09 32.34
CA GLU A 23 -5.88 13.17 31.85
C GLU A 23 -5.98 12.50 30.48
N TRP A 24 -6.70 11.38 30.41
CA TRP A 24 -7.03 10.66 29.18
C TRP A 24 -8.05 11.44 28.34
N ILE A 25 -7.58 12.50 27.68
CA ILE A 25 -8.40 13.32 26.79
C ILE A 25 -8.36 12.75 25.38
N GLY A 26 -9.54 12.60 24.78
CA GLY A 26 -9.71 12.19 23.40
C GLY A 26 -11.00 12.73 22.79
N ILE A 27 -11.31 12.25 21.59
CA ILE A 27 -12.53 12.62 20.86
C ILE A 27 -13.65 11.68 21.30
N ASP A 28 -14.75 12.25 21.79
CA ASP A 28 -15.99 11.52 21.97
C ASP A 28 -16.85 11.68 20.72
N SER A 29 -16.97 10.60 19.95
CA SER A 29 -17.76 10.55 18.72
C SER A 29 -19.27 10.67 18.97
N THR A 30 -19.76 10.22 20.13
CA THR A 30 -21.18 10.22 20.46
C THR A 30 -21.66 11.63 20.74
N ASN A 31 -20.93 12.37 21.59
CA ASN A 31 -21.27 13.75 21.93
C ASN A 31 -20.58 14.81 21.05
N ARG A 32 -19.81 14.37 20.04
CA ARG A 32 -19.09 15.23 19.09
C ARG A 32 -18.27 16.34 19.78
N LYS A 33 -17.48 15.97 20.80
CA LYS A 33 -16.67 16.90 21.60
C LYS A 33 -15.38 16.28 22.11
N VAL A 34 -14.38 17.10 22.40
CA VAL A 34 -13.16 16.65 23.08
C VAL A 34 -13.44 16.49 24.58
N SER A 35 -13.20 15.30 25.15
CA SER A 35 -13.51 15.03 26.55
C SER A 35 -12.64 13.91 27.16
N GLN A 36 -12.78 13.68 28.46
CA GLN A 36 -12.23 12.50 29.12
C GLN A 36 -12.82 11.22 28.52
N ILE A 37 -11.95 10.34 28.01
CA ILE A 37 -12.34 9.09 27.35
C ILE A 37 -12.19 7.87 28.27
N PHE A 38 -11.33 7.94 29.29
CA PHE A 38 -11.16 6.85 30.24
C PHE A 38 -12.43 6.61 31.08
N SER A 39 -13.09 7.68 31.52
CA SER A 39 -14.39 7.59 32.22
C SER A 39 -15.51 6.99 31.35
N LYS A 40 -15.32 6.97 30.02
CA LYS A 40 -16.25 6.39 29.05
C LYS A 40 -15.89 4.95 28.66
N ARG A 41 -14.93 4.33 29.38
CA ARG A 41 -14.44 2.95 29.15
C ARG A 41 -13.88 2.73 27.74
N VAL A 42 -13.34 3.79 27.13
CA VAL A 42 -12.60 3.66 25.86
C VAL A 42 -11.17 3.29 26.23
N ILE A 43 -10.87 1.99 26.19
CA ILE A 43 -9.57 1.42 26.52
C ILE A 43 -9.13 0.56 25.34
N GLU A 44 -7.88 0.74 24.91
CA GLU A 44 -7.27 -0.06 23.86
C GLU A 44 -6.03 -0.79 24.39
N PRO A 45 -5.78 -2.04 23.96
CA PRO A 45 -4.56 -2.73 24.33
C PRO A 45 -3.32 -2.03 23.76
N VAL A 46 -2.26 -1.95 24.58
CA VAL A 46 -0.98 -1.35 24.17
C VAL A 46 -0.42 -1.99 22.90
N VAL A 47 -0.53 -3.32 22.78
CA VAL A 47 -0.06 -4.10 21.62
C VAL A 47 -0.66 -3.59 20.30
N VAL A 48 -1.91 -3.11 20.31
CA VAL A 48 -2.57 -2.57 19.10
C VAL A 48 -1.88 -1.28 18.66
N LYS A 49 -1.66 -0.32 19.57
CA LYS A 49 -1.01 0.95 19.23
C LYS A 49 0.45 0.79 18.86
N GLU A 50 1.16 -0.12 19.52
CA GLU A 50 2.54 -0.46 19.14
C GLU A 50 2.63 -1.03 17.73
N GLN A 51 1.77 -1.99 17.39
CA GLN A 51 1.82 -2.63 16.09
C GLN A 51 1.48 -1.64 14.96
N VAL A 52 0.47 -0.79 15.15
CA VAL A 52 0.08 0.25 14.17
C VAL A 52 1.26 1.17 13.82
N ILE A 53 2.01 1.61 14.83
CA ILE A 53 3.18 2.48 14.62
C ILE A 53 4.30 1.70 13.92
N LYS A 54 4.62 0.47 14.39
CA LYS A 54 5.67 -0.38 13.80
C LYS A 54 5.41 -0.64 12.32
N THR A 55 4.23 -1.17 11.97
CA THR A 55 3.90 -1.52 10.59
C THR A 55 3.77 -0.29 9.70
N GLY A 56 3.23 0.82 10.21
CA GLY A 56 3.12 2.07 9.46
C GLY A 56 4.49 2.61 9.04
N VAL A 57 5.46 2.60 9.96
CA VAL A 57 6.84 3.04 9.68
C VAL A 57 7.55 2.08 8.73
N GLU A 58 7.42 0.77 8.94
CA GLU A 58 8.05 -0.24 8.09
C GLU A 58 7.55 -0.18 6.65
N VAL A 59 6.23 -0.11 6.43
CA VAL A 59 5.63 0.00 5.09
C VAL A 59 5.99 1.32 4.42
N THR A 60 5.98 2.44 5.16
CA THR A 60 6.40 3.73 4.60
C THR A 60 7.85 3.67 4.12
N ASN A 61 8.74 3.08 4.91
CA ASN A 61 10.13 2.88 4.50
C ASN A 61 10.27 1.95 3.31
N MET A 62 9.48 0.88 3.23
CA MET A 62 9.48 -0.02 2.07
C MET A 62 9.11 0.74 0.80
N ILE A 63 8.01 1.52 0.82
CA ILE A 63 7.54 2.28 -0.34
C ILE A 63 8.53 3.39 -0.73
N MET A 64 9.04 4.16 0.23
CA MET A 64 9.98 5.25 -0.02
C MET A 64 11.33 4.80 -0.60
N ARG A 65 11.68 3.51 -0.43
CA ARG A 65 12.91 2.90 -0.98
C ARG A 65 12.74 2.31 -2.38
N VAL A 66 11.52 2.30 -2.91
CA VAL A 66 11.28 1.81 -4.27
C VAL A 66 11.68 2.90 -5.25
N ASP A 67 12.81 2.69 -5.93
CA ASP A 67 13.29 3.62 -6.96
C ASP A 67 12.70 3.30 -8.36
N ASP A 68 12.43 2.03 -8.66
CA ASP A 68 11.82 1.58 -9.91
C ASP A 68 10.96 0.32 -9.68
N VAL A 69 9.92 0.14 -10.49
CA VAL A 69 9.04 -1.02 -10.49
C VAL A 69 8.93 -1.57 -11.90
N PHE A 70 9.63 -2.68 -12.15
CA PHE A 70 9.48 -3.43 -13.40
C PHE A 70 8.39 -4.50 -13.26
N MET A 71 7.29 -4.33 -13.99
CA MET A 71 6.23 -5.32 -14.09
C MET A 71 6.23 -5.93 -15.50
N ARG A 72 6.11 -7.26 -15.58
CA ARG A 72 5.95 -7.97 -16.85
C ARG A 72 4.48 -7.98 -17.24
N ASP A 73 4.17 -7.54 -18.45
CA ASP A 73 2.85 -7.76 -19.05
C ASP A 73 2.61 -9.27 -19.20
N LEU A 74 1.45 -9.73 -18.73
CA LEU A 74 0.99 -11.09 -19.02
C LEU A 74 0.71 -11.18 -20.53
N ILE A 75 1.62 -11.84 -21.25
CA ILE A 75 1.40 -12.21 -22.65
C ILE A 75 0.46 -13.42 -22.62
N ASP A 76 -0.82 -13.20 -22.91
CA ASP A 76 -1.87 -14.23 -22.97
C ASP A 76 -2.00 -14.91 -24.35
N ASN A 77 -1.09 -14.60 -25.29
CA ASN A 77 -1.16 -15.09 -26.67
C ASN A 77 -0.12 -16.17 -27.02
N THR A 78 0.32 -16.97 -26.04
CA THR A 78 1.22 -18.10 -26.31
C THR A 78 0.43 -19.30 -26.81
N HIS A 79 0.87 -19.92 -27.91
CA HIS A 79 0.32 -21.20 -28.38
C HIS A 79 1.43 -22.14 -28.85
N CYS A 80 1.10 -23.42 -28.90
CA CYS A 80 2.00 -24.50 -29.33
C CYS A 80 1.55 -24.99 -30.71
N HIS A 81 2.48 -25.06 -31.66
CA HIS A 81 2.26 -25.64 -32.99
C HIS A 81 2.42 -27.16 -32.95
N ILE A 82 1.93 -27.84 -33.99
CA ILE A 82 2.00 -29.31 -34.10
C ILE A 82 3.44 -29.83 -34.23
N ASP A 83 4.39 -28.96 -34.60
CA ASP A 83 5.82 -29.24 -34.65
C ASP A 83 6.52 -29.09 -33.27
N GLY A 84 5.79 -28.66 -32.25
CA GLY A 84 6.28 -28.43 -30.89
C GLY A 84 6.83 -27.03 -30.63
N THR A 85 6.82 -26.13 -31.62
CA THR A 85 7.29 -24.76 -31.47
C THR A 85 6.27 -23.91 -30.71
N VAL A 86 6.70 -23.21 -29.66
CA VAL A 86 5.86 -22.32 -28.85
C VAL A 86 6.26 -20.87 -29.10
N HIS A 87 5.29 -20.03 -29.49
CA HIS A 87 5.52 -18.59 -29.69
C HIS A 87 4.29 -17.75 -29.31
N ALA A 88 4.46 -16.42 -29.31
CA ALA A 88 3.41 -15.45 -29.01
C ALA A 88 3.22 -14.43 -30.14
N HIS A 89 1.97 -14.19 -30.55
CA HIS A 89 1.61 -13.14 -31.50
C HIS A 89 0.42 -12.33 -31.00
N LYS A 90 0.26 -11.09 -31.48
CA LYS A 90 -0.80 -10.17 -31.04
C LYS A 90 -2.23 -10.68 -31.31
N ASP A 91 -2.41 -11.55 -32.30
CA ASP A 91 -3.70 -12.09 -32.75
C ASP A 91 -3.86 -13.57 -32.35
N GLY A 92 -4.03 -13.84 -31.05
CA GLY A 92 -4.21 -15.20 -30.53
C GLY A 92 -5.35 -15.97 -31.21
N GLY A 93 -5.06 -17.17 -31.74
CA GLY A 93 -6.08 -18.13 -32.19
C GLY A 93 -6.38 -18.19 -33.70
N LYS A 94 -5.69 -17.43 -34.56
CA LYS A 94 -5.81 -17.60 -36.02
C LYS A 94 -4.82 -18.64 -36.55
N VAL A 95 -5.32 -19.64 -37.28
CA VAL A 95 -4.50 -20.64 -37.99
C VAL A 95 -3.69 -19.93 -39.08
N HIS A 96 -2.37 -20.03 -39.03
CA HIS A 96 -1.46 -19.54 -40.06
C HIS A 96 -0.28 -20.50 -40.19
N ASN A 97 0.28 -20.62 -41.39
CA ASN A 97 1.47 -21.40 -41.66
C ASN A 97 2.67 -20.46 -41.78
N HIS A 98 3.75 -20.71 -41.04
CA HIS A 98 5.04 -20.07 -41.29
C HIS A 98 5.69 -20.74 -42.51
N PHE A 99 5.33 -20.27 -43.71
CA PHE A 99 6.20 -20.44 -44.86
C PHE A 99 7.23 -19.32 -44.77
N GLU A 100 8.40 -19.64 -44.19
CA GLU A 100 9.61 -18.81 -44.09
C GLU A 100 9.40 -17.33 -43.79
N GLN A 101 9.58 -16.93 -42.53
CA GLN A 101 9.97 -15.55 -42.27
C GLN A 101 10.89 -15.49 -41.05
N GLU A 102 12.20 -15.53 -41.34
CA GLU A 102 13.29 -15.03 -40.49
C GLU A 102 12.86 -13.69 -39.85
N GLY A 103 12.49 -13.70 -38.58
CA GLY A 103 11.95 -12.51 -37.96
C GLY A 103 11.35 -12.77 -36.60
N LEU A 104 12.22 -12.82 -35.59
CA LEU A 104 12.11 -12.15 -34.28
C LEU A 104 13.00 -12.94 -33.30
N GLU A 105 14.32 -12.80 -33.44
CA GLU A 105 15.22 -13.16 -32.35
C GLU A 105 14.83 -12.35 -31.11
N GLN A 106 14.50 -13.06 -30.05
CA GLN A 106 14.28 -12.50 -28.72
C GLN A 106 15.55 -11.77 -28.30
N ARG A 107 15.49 -10.42 -28.22
CA ARG A 107 16.67 -9.62 -27.83
C ARG A 107 17.25 -10.15 -26.52
N GLN A 108 18.57 -10.36 -26.51
CA GLN A 108 19.31 -10.74 -25.32
C GLN A 108 19.08 -9.73 -24.20
N MET A 109 18.83 -10.24 -22.99
CA MET A 109 18.66 -9.41 -21.81
C MET A 109 19.93 -8.60 -21.56
N HIS A 110 19.81 -7.27 -21.48
CA HIS A 110 20.92 -6.41 -21.09
C HIS A 110 21.36 -6.76 -19.67
N HIS A 111 22.56 -7.30 -19.54
CA HIS A 111 23.25 -7.40 -18.26
C HIS A 111 23.65 -5.98 -17.85
N TYR A 112 23.06 -5.48 -16.77
CA TYR A 112 23.58 -4.31 -16.07
C TYR A 112 24.66 -4.80 -15.10
N TYR A 113 25.90 -4.30 -15.31
CA TYR A 113 27.00 -4.42 -14.36
C TYR A 113 26.71 -3.62 -13.08
#